data_AF-A0A523PJR7-F1
#
_entry.id   AF-A0A523PJR7-F1
#
_cell.length_a   1.000
_cell.length_b   1.000
_cell.length_c   1.000
_cell.angle_alpha   90.00
_cell.angle_beta   90.00
_cell.angle_gamma   90.00
#
_symmetry.space_group_name_H-M   'P 1'
#
loop_
_entity.id
_entity.type
_entity.pdbx_description
1 polymer ?
#
loop_
_entity_poly.entity_id
_entity_poly.type
_entity_poly.pdbx_seq_one_letter_code
_entity_poly.pdbx_strand_id
1 'polypeptide(L)'
;MQRVLLSLALLALSSSLGAEGLVQITLEGTLHTVGGARIEFEVGARANGEPRQVVLGLHLAESTTCSDLATLLTKRLERGGFEVLTTRSDDGGTPRVQIFVENTIFVRMRLGGGLEGTITVCEEGAAAVRIVRPQAHPQAAELVASASTFHLHTERRGFQNIAITLEPEFHGAQISDILFRESIAHKWLAERPGTDFWRPMGMADGAQITGLSIKLRSEGDWRIEVELDRR
;
A
#
# COMPACT_ATOMS: atom_id res chain seq x y z
N MET A 1 -44.36 -40.74 -13.04
CA MET A 1 -42.93 -41.02 -13.32
C MET A 1 -42.50 -39.91 -14.27
N GLN A 2 -41.67 -38.92 -13.94
CA GLN A 2 -40.25 -38.99 -13.52
C GLN A 2 -39.88 -37.54 -13.08
N ARG A 3 -39.84 -37.23 -11.78
CA ARG A 3 -38.63 -36.93 -10.98
C ARG A 3 -37.63 -36.00 -11.71
N VAL A 4 -37.67 -34.70 -11.42
CA VAL A 4 -36.76 -34.02 -10.48
C VAL A 4 -35.29 -34.23 -10.87
N LEU A 5 -34.79 -33.39 -11.77
CA LEU A 5 -33.37 -33.22 -12.10
C LEU A 5 -33.11 -31.74 -12.43
N LEU A 6 -33.36 -30.86 -11.45
CA LEU A 6 -33.18 -29.41 -11.61
C LEU A 6 -32.59 -28.82 -10.33
N SER A 7 -31.55 -29.47 -9.81
CA SER A 7 -30.88 -29.01 -8.60
C SER A 7 -29.54 -29.72 -8.42
N LEU A 8 -28.57 -29.51 -9.32
CA LEU A 8 -27.15 -29.78 -9.03
C LEU A 8 -26.16 -29.11 -10.00
N ALA A 9 -26.48 -27.92 -10.53
CA ALA A 9 -25.56 -27.11 -11.35
C ALA A 9 -25.30 -25.73 -10.73
N LEU A 10 -25.41 -25.62 -9.39
CA LEU A 10 -25.21 -24.37 -8.65
C LEU A 10 -24.08 -24.47 -7.60
N LEU A 11 -23.16 -25.42 -7.76
CA LEU A 11 -22.09 -25.70 -6.79
C LEU A 11 -20.67 -25.66 -7.38
N ALA A 12 -20.47 -25.09 -8.57
CA ALA A 12 -19.14 -24.94 -9.18
C ALA A 12 -18.90 -23.55 -9.81
N LEU A 13 -19.70 -22.55 -9.42
CA LEU A 13 -19.42 -21.13 -9.64
C LEU A 13 -19.12 -20.42 -8.31
N SER A 14 -18.51 -21.13 -7.37
CA SER A 14 -17.53 -20.50 -6.48
C SER A 14 -16.19 -20.50 -7.20
N SER A 15 -16.16 -19.91 -8.40
CA SER A 15 -15.01 -19.11 -8.78
C SER A 15 -14.82 -18.18 -7.59
N SER A 16 -13.73 -18.39 -6.86
CA SER A 16 -13.15 -17.37 -6.02
C SER A 16 -13.35 -16.05 -6.75
N LEU A 17 -14.28 -15.21 -6.28
CA LEU A 17 -14.07 -13.78 -6.34
C LEU A 17 -12.75 -13.63 -5.59
N GLY A 18 -11.65 -13.74 -6.32
CA GLY A 18 -10.35 -13.30 -5.82
C GLY A 18 -10.60 -11.87 -5.40
N ALA A 19 -10.12 -11.53 -4.21
CA ALA A 19 -10.34 -10.24 -3.60
C ALA A 19 -9.58 -9.17 -4.38
N GLU A 20 -9.96 -8.91 -5.65
CA GLU A 20 -9.31 -7.96 -6.54
C GLU A 20 -9.17 -6.62 -5.81
N GLY A 21 -7.93 -6.18 -5.64
CA GLY A 21 -7.62 -4.99 -4.87
C GLY A 21 -7.35 -5.25 -3.39
N LEU A 22 -6.87 -6.44 -3.02
CA LEU A 22 -6.34 -6.69 -1.69
C LEU A 22 -5.09 -5.83 -1.43
N VAL A 23 -5.18 -4.97 -0.43
CA VAL A 23 -4.05 -4.16 0.05
C VAL A 23 -3.72 -4.49 1.48
N GLN A 24 -2.44 -4.69 1.76
CA GLN A 24 -1.90 -4.77 3.10
C GLN A 24 -1.24 -3.44 3.48
N ILE A 25 -1.75 -2.80 4.53
CA ILE A 25 -1.13 -1.66 5.20
C ILE A 25 -0.36 -2.20 6.40
N THR A 26 0.96 -2.01 6.42
CA THR A 26 1.78 -2.32 7.60
C THR A 26 2.14 -1.03 8.31
N LEU A 27 1.96 -0.99 9.62
CA LEU A 27 2.37 0.10 10.50
C LEU A 27 3.37 -0.43 11.52
N GLU A 28 4.41 0.35 11.79
CA GLU A 28 5.43 0.01 12.77
C GLU A 28 5.95 1.25 13.50
N GLY A 29 6.53 1.02 14.68
CA GLY A 29 7.19 2.06 15.46
C GLY A 29 6.29 2.75 16.50
N THR A 30 6.77 3.87 17.01
CA THR A 30 6.13 4.64 18.08
C THR A 30 6.47 6.11 17.92
N LEU A 31 5.48 6.96 18.17
CA LEU A 31 5.64 8.40 18.04
C LEU A 31 6.53 8.93 19.16
N HIS A 32 7.67 9.53 18.82
CA HIS A 32 8.62 10.07 19.81
C HIS A 32 8.87 11.58 19.65
N THR A 33 8.13 12.24 18.76
CA THR A 33 8.18 13.71 18.61
C THR A 33 7.51 14.41 19.78
N VAL A 34 8.28 15.25 20.48
CA VAL A 34 7.79 16.11 21.56
C VAL A 34 6.70 17.04 21.03
N GLY A 35 5.55 17.07 21.71
CA GLY A 35 4.37 17.84 21.27
C GLY A 35 3.46 17.10 20.28
N GLY A 36 3.82 15.87 19.90
CA GLY A 36 3.05 15.03 19.00
C GLY A 36 3.36 15.25 17.52
N ALA A 37 2.70 14.49 16.65
CA ALA A 37 2.85 14.59 15.21
C ALA A 37 1.51 14.50 14.47
N ARG A 38 1.47 15.14 13.30
CA ARG A 38 0.34 15.05 12.36
C ARG A 38 0.43 13.75 11.59
N ILE A 39 -0.67 13.01 11.59
CA ILE A 39 -0.83 11.73 10.91
C ILE A 39 -2.06 11.80 10.01
N GLU A 40 -1.95 11.30 8.78
CA GLU A 40 -3.07 11.26 7.84
C GLU A 40 -3.23 9.89 7.20
N PHE A 41 -4.47 9.44 7.11
CA PHE A 41 -4.86 8.26 6.35
C PHE A 41 -6.06 8.57 5.48
N GLU A 42 -6.01 8.04 4.27
CA GLU A 42 -7.11 8.03 3.33
C GLU A 42 -7.16 6.63 2.72
N VAL A 43 -8.26 5.93 2.89
CA VAL A 43 -8.48 4.62 2.27
C VAL A 43 -9.78 4.68 1.52
N GLY A 44 -9.71 4.44 0.21
CA GLY A 44 -10.87 4.27 -0.66
C GLY A 44 -10.98 2.81 -1.07
N ALA A 45 -12.16 2.22 -0.93
CA ALA A 45 -12.44 0.85 -1.34
C ALA A 45 -13.93 0.71 -1.71
N ARG A 46 -14.30 -0.43 -2.30
CA ARG A 46 -15.71 -0.78 -2.47
C ARG A 46 -16.23 -1.48 -1.21
N ALA A 47 -17.28 -0.92 -0.61
CA ALA A 47 -17.94 -1.47 0.56
C ALA A 47 -19.40 -1.79 0.19
N ASN A 48 -19.76 -3.07 0.20
CA ASN A 48 -21.04 -3.57 -0.33
C ASN A 48 -21.28 -3.13 -1.80
N GLY A 49 -20.24 -3.20 -2.64
CA GLY A 49 -20.30 -2.84 -4.07
C GLY A 49 -20.15 -1.34 -4.38
N GLU A 50 -20.38 -0.47 -3.41
CA GLU A 50 -20.33 0.98 -3.59
C GLU A 50 -18.98 1.57 -3.19
N PRO A 51 -18.41 2.52 -3.95
CA PRO A 51 -17.18 3.19 -3.57
C PRO A 51 -17.40 4.02 -2.29
N ARG A 52 -16.60 3.74 -1.28
CA ARG A 52 -16.56 4.49 -0.02
C ARG A 52 -15.14 4.91 0.29
N GLN A 53 -15.03 5.93 1.14
CA GLN A 53 -13.75 6.42 1.62
C GLN A 53 -13.79 6.69 3.12
N VAL A 54 -12.68 6.38 3.78
CA VAL A 54 -12.38 6.78 5.15
C VAL A 54 -11.21 7.74 5.12
N VAL A 55 -11.39 8.90 5.74
CA VAL A 55 -10.35 9.92 5.89
C VAL A 55 -10.12 10.14 7.38
N LEU A 56 -8.87 10.08 7.81
CA LEU A 56 -8.42 10.37 9.16
C LEU A 56 -7.29 11.38 9.09
N GLY A 57 -7.51 12.57 9.65
CA GLY A 57 -6.46 13.53 9.95
C GLY A 57 -6.37 13.67 11.47
N LEU A 58 -5.22 13.32 12.04
CA LEU A 58 -5.03 13.19 13.48
C LEU A 58 -3.80 13.98 13.92
N HIS A 59 -3.87 14.59 15.09
CA HIS A 59 -2.70 15.04 15.84
C HIS A 59 -2.51 14.09 17.02
N LEU A 60 -1.50 13.23 16.95
CA LEU A 60 -1.27 12.19 17.95
C LEU A 60 -0.20 12.62 18.93
N ALA A 61 -0.42 12.34 20.21
CA ALA A 61 0.52 12.67 21.27
C ALA A 61 1.77 11.79 21.21
N GLU A 62 2.83 12.25 21.86
CA GLU A 62 4.05 11.46 22.12
C GLU A 62 3.69 10.11 22.78
N SER A 63 4.49 9.08 22.50
CA SER A 63 4.32 7.70 22.95
C SER A 63 3.10 6.95 22.35
N THR A 64 2.40 7.54 21.38
CA THR A 64 1.36 6.80 20.64
C THR A 64 2.01 5.70 19.79
N THR A 65 1.56 4.46 19.96
CA THR A 65 2.12 3.31 19.24
C THR A 65 1.44 3.08 17.90
N CYS A 66 2.10 2.35 17.00
CA CYS A 66 1.46 1.91 15.76
C CYS A 66 0.22 1.02 16.02
N SER A 67 0.15 0.31 17.16
CA SER A 67 -0.99 -0.50 17.56
C SER A 67 -2.22 0.33 17.93
N ASP A 68 -2.03 1.49 18.59
CA ASP A 68 -3.12 2.41 18.92
C ASP A 68 -3.72 3.00 17.64
N LEU A 69 -2.85 3.44 16.73
CA LEU A 69 -3.23 3.96 15.43
C LEU A 69 -3.94 2.92 14.57
N ALA A 70 -3.41 1.69 14.51
CA ALA A 70 -4.03 0.59 13.78
C ALA A 70 -5.43 0.27 14.32
N THR A 71 -5.59 0.22 15.65
CA THR A 71 -6.90 0.00 16.30
C THR A 71 -7.91 1.06 15.88
N LEU A 72 -7.49 2.34 15.85
CA LEU A 72 -8.36 3.43 15.43
C LEU A 72 -8.73 3.34 13.95
N LEU A 73 -7.74 3.06 13.08
CA LEU A 73 -7.95 2.92 11.64
C LEU A 73 -8.90 1.75 11.32
N THR A 74 -8.65 0.56 11.88
CA THR A 74 -9.49 -0.63 11.68
C THR A 74 -10.93 -0.35 12.09
N LYS A 75 -11.17 0.22 13.29
CA LYS A 75 -12.53 0.57 13.74
C LYS A 75 -13.24 1.56 12.81
N ARG A 76 -12.48 2.48 12.19
CA ARG A 76 -13.02 3.49 11.27
C ARG A 76 -13.37 2.88 9.91
N LEU A 77 -12.53 1.98 9.41
CA LEU A 77 -12.80 1.19 8.20
C LEU A 77 -14.02 0.28 8.41
N GLU A 78 -14.06 -0.51 9.48
CA GLU A 78 -15.21 -1.37 9.79
C GLU A 78 -16.52 -0.57 9.89
N ARG A 79 -16.48 0.58 10.58
CA ARG A 79 -17.64 1.50 10.66
C ARG A 79 -18.05 2.07 9.29
N GLY A 80 -17.09 2.22 8.38
CA GLY A 80 -17.34 2.60 6.99
C GLY A 80 -17.99 1.48 6.15
N GLY A 81 -18.03 0.25 6.68
CA GLY A 81 -18.53 -0.94 5.99
C GLY A 81 -17.48 -1.67 5.17
N PHE A 82 -16.20 -1.42 5.42
CA PHE A 82 -15.09 -2.08 4.73
C PHE A 82 -14.84 -3.46 5.34
N GLU A 83 -14.41 -4.41 4.51
CA GLU A 83 -13.95 -5.72 4.95
C GLU A 83 -12.46 -5.62 5.29
N VAL A 84 -12.14 -5.85 6.57
CA VAL A 84 -10.81 -5.63 7.12
C VAL A 84 -10.38 -6.82 7.97
N LEU A 85 -9.16 -7.28 7.75
CA LEU A 85 -8.48 -8.24 8.62
C LEU A 85 -7.27 -7.58 9.25
N THR A 86 -7.14 -7.67 10.57
CA THR A 86 -5.98 -7.11 11.29
C THR A 86 -5.17 -8.24 11.93
N THR A 87 -3.86 -8.23 11.73
CA THR A 87 -2.91 -9.14 12.41
C THR A 87 -1.85 -8.32 13.12
N ARG A 88 -1.42 -8.82 14.29
CA ARG A 88 -0.42 -8.17 15.14
C ARG A 88 0.71 -9.15 15.41
N SER A 89 1.95 -8.66 15.31
CA SER A 89 3.12 -9.39 15.80
C SER A 89 3.50 -8.83 17.17
N ASP A 90 3.55 -9.70 18.17
CA ASP A 90 4.01 -9.38 19.54
C ASP A 90 5.28 -10.17 19.89
N ASP A 91 6.19 -10.31 18.93
CA ASP A 91 7.43 -11.11 19.03
C ASP A 91 8.54 -10.42 19.86
N GLY A 92 8.20 -9.46 20.73
CA GLY A 92 9.14 -8.74 21.59
C GLY A 92 10.07 -7.77 20.83
N GLY A 93 9.87 -7.60 19.53
CA GLY A 93 10.55 -6.62 18.68
C GLY A 93 9.81 -5.27 18.60
N THR A 94 10.18 -4.45 17.61
CA THR A 94 9.45 -3.22 17.28
C THR A 94 7.98 -3.56 17.00
N PRO A 95 7.02 -2.90 17.68
CA PRO A 95 5.60 -3.15 17.45
C PRO A 95 5.27 -3.03 15.96
N ARG A 96 4.56 -4.04 15.44
CA ARG A 96 4.15 -4.11 14.04
C ARG A 96 2.72 -4.61 13.92
N VAL A 97 1.91 -3.88 13.17
CA VAL A 97 0.52 -4.25 12.87
C VAL A 97 0.31 -4.27 11.37
N GLN A 98 -0.42 -5.27 10.88
CA GLN A 98 -0.78 -5.42 9.47
C GLN A 98 -2.30 -5.37 9.37
N ILE A 99 -2.80 -4.55 8.44
CA ILE A 99 -4.21 -4.36 8.16
C ILE A 99 -4.42 -4.70 6.70
N PHE A 100 -5.22 -5.71 6.43
CA PHE A 100 -5.63 -6.11 5.09
C PHE A 100 -6.98 -5.51 4.80
N VAL A 101 -7.13 -4.86 3.64
CA VAL A 101 -8.37 -4.24 3.17
C VAL A 101 -8.69 -4.80 1.79
N GLU A 102 -9.87 -5.39 1.65
CA GLU A 102 -10.34 -5.94 0.37
C GLU A 102 -10.96 -4.86 -0.52
N ASN A 103 -10.97 -5.11 -1.84
CA ASN A 103 -11.58 -4.24 -2.85
C ASN A 103 -11.08 -2.78 -2.80
N THR A 104 -9.80 -2.59 -2.46
CA THR A 104 -9.18 -1.27 -2.28
C THR A 104 -8.95 -0.59 -3.63
N ILE A 105 -9.32 0.68 -3.72
CA ILE A 105 -9.12 1.54 -4.90
C ILE A 105 -7.86 2.40 -4.71
N PHE A 106 -7.65 2.91 -3.50
CA PHE A 106 -6.45 3.68 -3.18
C PHE A 106 -6.15 3.65 -1.68
N VAL A 107 -4.88 3.84 -1.35
CA VAL A 107 -4.40 4.13 0.00
C VAL A 107 -3.47 5.34 -0.05
N ARG A 108 -3.71 6.30 0.83
CA ARG A 108 -2.85 7.45 1.05
C ARG A 108 -2.54 7.56 2.52
N MET A 109 -1.28 7.78 2.84
CA MET A 109 -0.81 7.74 4.21
C MET A 109 0.32 8.74 4.40
N ARG A 110 0.17 9.63 5.38
CA ARG A 110 1.21 10.53 5.87
C ARG A 110 1.58 10.10 7.29
N LEU A 111 2.82 9.67 7.47
CA LEU A 111 3.40 9.29 8.77
C LEU A 111 4.67 10.08 9.01
N GLY A 112 5.05 10.20 10.28
CA GLY A 112 6.29 10.82 10.72
C GLY A 112 6.49 10.67 12.22
N GLY A 113 7.58 11.21 12.74
CA GLY A 113 7.88 11.23 14.17
C GLY A 113 8.10 9.86 14.79
N GLY A 114 8.67 8.92 14.04
CA GLY A 114 8.96 7.54 14.46
C GLY A 114 7.92 6.50 14.10
N LEU A 115 6.81 6.89 13.47
CA LEU A 115 5.89 5.95 12.85
C LEU A 115 6.29 5.73 11.39
N GLU A 116 6.45 4.47 11.02
CA GLU A 116 6.69 4.07 9.63
C GLU A 116 5.50 3.29 9.08
N GLY A 117 5.40 3.28 7.76
CA GLY A 117 4.34 2.55 7.09
C GLY A 117 4.74 2.01 5.74
N THR A 118 4.12 0.89 5.40
CA THR A 118 4.28 0.20 4.12
C THR A 118 2.91 -0.05 3.53
N ILE A 119 2.74 0.25 2.24
CA ILE A 119 1.55 -0.11 1.47
C ILE A 119 1.96 -1.23 0.50
N THR A 120 1.30 -2.38 0.61
CA THR A 120 1.54 -3.52 -0.27
C THR A 120 0.27 -3.84 -1.05
N VAL A 121 0.33 -3.74 -2.37
CA VAL A 121 -0.67 -4.29 -3.29
C VAL A 121 -0.35 -5.77 -3.47
N CYS A 122 -1.26 -6.66 -3.06
CA CYS A 122 -0.94 -8.07 -2.84
C CYS A 122 -1.05 -8.95 -4.10
N GLU A 123 -1.81 -8.52 -5.10
CA GLU A 123 -2.24 -9.38 -6.22
C GLU A 123 -1.76 -8.87 -7.58
N GLU A 124 -1.42 -7.59 -7.69
CA GLU A 124 -0.95 -6.95 -8.92
C GLU A 124 0.02 -5.79 -8.63
N GLY A 125 0.51 -5.15 -9.70
CA GLY A 125 1.22 -3.88 -9.58
C GLY A 125 0.27 -2.72 -9.27
N ALA A 126 0.79 -1.65 -8.67
CA ALA A 126 0.01 -0.42 -8.50
C ALA A 126 -0.29 0.26 -9.85
N ALA A 127 -1.46 0.85 -9.99
CA ALA A 127 -1.82 1.67 -11.15
C ALA A 127 -1.12 3.02 -11.13
N ALA A 128 -0.89 3.60 -9.96
CA ALA A 128 -0.08 4.79 -9.79
C ALA A 128 0.47 4.88 -8.37
N VAL A 129 1.71 5.33 -8.24
CA VAL A 129 2.35 5.64 -6.97
C VAL A 129 2.83 7.08 -7.01
N ARG A 130 2.57 7.81 -5.93
CA ARG A 130 3.01 9.18 -5.75
C ARG A 130 3.58 9.37 -4.35
N ILE A 131 4.72 10.04 -4.30
CA ILE A 131 5.37 10.41 -3.04
C ILE A 131 5.31 11.92 -2.91
N VAL A 132 4.76 12.39 -1.80
CA VAL A 132 4.61 13.81 -1.50
C VAL A 132 5.56 14.18 -0.37
N ARG A 133 6.32 15.24 -0.61
CA ARG A 133 7.35 15.77 0.30
C ARG A 133 6.81 16.09 1.72
N PRO A 134 7.69 16.11 2.73
CA PRO A 134 7.32 16.47 4.10
C PRO A 134 6.89 17.95 4.15
N GLN A 135 6.06 18.28 5.14
CA GLN A 135 5.52 19.64 5.33
C GLN A 135 5.90 20.22 6.68
N ALA A 136 5.71 19.46 7.76
CA ALA A 136 5.96 19.91 9.12
C ALA A 136 7.39 19.63 9.57
N HIS A 137 7.96 18.49 9.17
CA HIS A 137 9.28 18.04 9.60
C HIS A 137 10.11 17.62 8.39
N PRO A 138 10.82 18.57 7.74
CA PRO A 138 11.62 18.27 6.56
C PRO A 138 12.85 17.45 6.96
N GLN A 139 12.79 16.15 6.70
CA GLN A 139 13.91 15.22 6.84
C GLN A 139 13.97 14.29 5.63
N ALA A 140 15.16 13.79 5.33
CA ALA A 140 15.36 12.81 4.27
C ALA A 140 14.61 11.49 4.56
N ALA A 141 14.35 10.71 3.51
CA ALA A 141 13.70 9.41 3.61
C ALA A 141 14.42 8.35 2.77
N GLU A 142 14.33 7.10 3.21
CA GLU A 142 14.63 5.94 2.37
C GLU A 142 13.30 5.39 1.82
N LEU A 143 13.15 5.41 0.50
CA LEU A 143 12.03 4.77 -0.20
C LEU A 143 12.49 3.43 -0.75
N VAL A 144 11.77 2.37 -0.40
CA VAL A 144 12.00 1.03 -0.93
C VAL A 144 10.74 0.55 -1.66
N ALA A 145 10.88 0.27 -2.94
CA ALA A 145 9.87 -0.40 -3.76
C ALA A 145 10.30 -1.84 -4.01
N SER A 146 9.47 -2.81 -3.60
CA SER A 146 9.74 -4.25 -3.78
C SER A 146 8.62 -4.89 -4.58
N ALA A 147 8.95 -5.71 -5.57
CA ALA A 147 7.97 -6.44 -6.37
C ALA A 147 8.22 -7.94 -6.36
N SER A 148 7.12 -8.68 -6.25
CA SER A 148 7.07 -10.09 -6.59
C SER A 148 6.77 -10.23 -8.07
N THR A 149 7.46 -11.14 -8.76
CA THR A 149 7.31 -11.32 -10.20
C THR A 149 7.00 -12.77 -10.57
N PHE A 150 6.31 -12.95 -11.70
CA PHE A 150 5.99 -14.27 -12.25
C PHE A 150 6.23 -14.30 -13.75
N HIS A 151 7.01 -15.28 -14.19
CA HIS A 151 7.26 -15.57 -15.60
C HIS A 151 6.27 -16.61 -16.11
N LEU A 152 5.32 -16.21 -16.96
CA LEU A 152 4.26 -17.10 -17.43
C LEU A 152 4.78 -18.34 -18.18
N HIS A 153 5.82 -18.19 -19.00
CA HIS A 153 6.35 -19.29 -19.82
C HIS A 153 7.26 -20.26 -19.06
N THR A 154 7.95 -19.79 -18.03
CA THR A 154 8.90 -20.62 -17.26
C THR A 154 8.38 -20.99 -15.87
N GLU A 155 7.20 -20.46 -15.50
CA GLU A 155 6.58 -20.55 -14.17
C GLU A 155 7.49 -20.12 -13.02
N ARG A 156 8.56 -19.36 -13.33
CA ARG A 156 9.51 -18.89 -12.34
C ARG A 156 8.95 -17.70 -11.58
N ARG A 157 9.10 -17.74 -10.26
CA ARG A 157 8.84 -16.61 -9.37
C ARG A 157 10.12 -15.87 -9.05
N GLY A 158 10.03 -14.55 -8.98
CA GLY A 158 11.14 -13.68 -8.66
C GLY A 158 10.77 -12.66 -7.59
N PHE A 159 11.80 -12.00 -7.08
CA PHE A 159 11.69 -10.87 -6.19
C PHE A 159 12.71 -9.82 -6.62
N GLN A 160 12.29 -8.57 -6.66
CA GLN A 160 13.13 -7.45 -7.04
C GLN A 160 12.89 -6.26 -6.12
N ASN A 161 13.92 -5.46 -5.89
CA ASN A 161 13.83 -4.25 -5.09
C ASN A 161 14.55 -3.07 -5.75
N ILE A 162 14.00 -1.89 -5.52
CA ILE A 162 14.57 -0.58 -5.82
C ILE A 162 14.59 0.18 -4.50
N ALA A 163 15.74 0.75 -4.14
CA ALA A 163 15.88 1.57 -2.94
C ALA A 163 16.51 2.90 -3.33
N ILE A 164 15.87 4.01 -2.91
CA ILE A 164 16.34 5.37 -3.21
C ILE A 164 16.31 6.24 -1.95
N THR A 165 17.26 7.15 -1.85
CA THR A 165 17.26 8.21 -0.86
C THR A 165 16.54 9.43 -1.42
N LEU A 166 15.61 9.96 -0.65
CA LEU A 166 14.83 11.16 -0.97
C LEU A 166 15.26 12.30 -0.07
N GLU A 167 15.68 13.40 -0.67
CA GLU A 167 15.96 14.64 0.05
C GLU A 167 14.65 15.43 0.26
N PRO A 168 14.48 16.13 1.40
CA PRO A 168 13.21 16.79 1.74
C PRO A 168 12.82 17.92 0.77
N GLU A 169 13.76 18.43 -0.01
CA GLU A 169 13.55 19.45 -1.04
C GLU A 169 13.00 18.85 -2.34
N PHE A 170 13.12 17.54 -2.55
CA PHE A 170 12.65 16.89 -3.76
C PHE A 170 11.14 17.06 -3.93
N HIS A 171 10.74 17.54 -5.10
CA HIS A 171 9.33 17.65 -5.47
C HIS A 171 8.86 16.39 -6.22
N GLY A 172 7.53 16.19 -6.30
CA GLY A 172 6.94 14.97 -6.87
C GLY A 172 7.48 14.61 -8.25
N ALA A 173 7.68 15.60 -9.14
CA ALA A 173 8.25 15.33 -10.46
C ALA A 173 9.72 14.89 -10.48
N GLN A 174 10.55 15.32 -9.51
CA GLN A 174 11.91 14.79 -9.34
C GLN A 174 11.86 13.36 -8.79
N ILE A 175 10.99 13.09 -7.80
CA ILE A 175 10.88 11.76 -7.20
C ILE A 175 10.40 10.74 -8.23
N SER A 176 9.37 11.07 -9.00
CA SER A 176 8.86 10.23 -10.11
C SER A 176 9.94 9.98 -11.17
N ASP A 177 10.76 10.99 -11.49
CA ASP A 177 11.86 10.84 -12.45
C ASP A 177 12.99 9.92 -11.92
N ILE A 178 13.36 10.06 -10.66
CA ILE A 178 14.34 9.18 -10.00
C ILE A 178 13.82 7.74 -9.98
N LEU A 179 12.59 7.51 -9.53
CA LEU A 179 11.98 6.18 -9.53
C LEU A 179 11.94 5.54 -10.92
N PHE A 180 11.62 6.34 -11.94
CA PHE A 180 11.62 5.88 -13.32
C PHE A 180 13.02 5.48 -13.81
N ARG A 181 14.04 6.30 -13.55
CA ARG A 181 15.44 5.97 -13.91
C ARG A 181 15.96 4.74 -13.19
N GLU A 182 15.69 4.64 -11.89
CA GLU A 182 16.07 3.47 -11.08
C GLU A 182 15.32 2.20 -11.52
N SER A 183 14.06 2.34 -11.93
CA SER A 183 13.31 1.23 -12.54
C SER A 183 14.05 0.68 -13.77
N ILE A 184 14.48 1.55 -14.68
CA ILE A 184 15.23 1.13 -15.88
C ILE A 184 16.55 0.45 -15.49
N ALA A 185 17.29 1.02 -14.53
CA ALA A 185 18.55 0.45 -14.05
C ALA A 185 18.35 -0.97 -13.47
N HIS A 186 17.21 -1.21 -12.83
CA HIS A 186 16.81 -2.51 -12.26
C HIS A 186 16.02 -3.41 -13.22
N LYS A 187 15.93 -3.06 -14.51
CA LYS A 187 15.19 -3.81 -15.56
C LYS A 187 13.68 -3.88 -15.33
N TRP A 188 13.12 -2.94 -14.57
CA TRP A 188 11.68 -2.75 -14.46
C TRP A 188 11.21 -1.88 -15.62
N LEU A 189 10.16 -2.34 -16.30
CA LEU A 189 9.39 -1.49 -17.18
C LEU A 189 8.48 -0.64 -16.30
N ALA A 190 8.59 0.67 -16.45
CA ALA A 190 7.77 1.63 -15.72
C ALA A 190 7.31 2.75 -16.67
N GLU A 191 6.27 3.46 -16.27
CA GLU A 191 5.81 4.68 -16.94
C GLU A 191 5.56 5.80 -15.92
N ARG A 192 5.36 7.01 -16.44
CA ARG A 192 5.02 8.20 -15.66
C ARG A 192 3.67 8.72 -16.15
N PRO A 193 2.54 8.23 -15.61
CA PRO A 193 1.20 8.58 -16.10
C PRO A 193 0.85 10.06 -15.86
N GLY A 194 1.61 10.73 -14.98
CA GLY A 194 1.64 12.17 -14.80
C GLY A 194 3.04 12.62 -14.37
N THR A 195 3.24 13.92 -14.19
CA THR A 195 4.56 14.46 -13.84
C THR A 195 5.09 13.93 -12.52
N ASP A 196 4.23 13.71 -11.54
CA ASP A 196 4.52 13.33 -10.16
C ASP A 196 4.14 11.89 -9.81
N PHE A 197 3.72 11.10 -10.80
CA PHE A 197 3.34 9.71 -10.62
C PHE A 197 4.36 8.76 -11.26
N TRP A 198 4.52 7.60 -10.65
CA TRP A 198 5.29 6.48 -11.18
C TRP A 198 4.39 5.24 -11.18
N ARG A 199 4.45 4.45 -12.26
CA ARG A 199 3.70 3.21 -12.39
C ARG A 199 4.63 2.08 -12.86
N PRO A 200 4.79 1.01 -12.07
CA PRO A 200 5.47 -0.19 -12.54
C PRO A 200 4.55 -1.02 -13.45
N MET A 201 5.07 -1.44 -14.61
CA MET A 201 4.32 -2.17 -15.64
C MET A 201 4.70 -3.64 -15.73
N GLY A 202 5.94 -3.99 -15.38
CA GLY A 202 6.46 -5.35 -15.50
C GLY A 202 7.98 -5.37 -15.52
N MET A 203 8.56 -6.50 -15.92
CA MET A 203 10.01 -6.67 -16.06
C MET A 203 10.42 -6.71 -17.54
N ALA A 204 11.63 -6.23 -17.85
CA ALA A 204 12.15 -6.20 -19.21
C ALA A 204 12.37 -7.60 -19.82
N ASP A 205 12.46 -8.64 -18.99
CA ASP A 205 12.56 -10.04 -19.41
C ASP A 205 11.19 -10.68 -19.70
N GLY A 206 10.09 -9.93 -19.54
CA GLY A 206 8.73 -10.41 -19.74
C GLY A 206 8.02 -10.91 -18.48
N ALA A 207 8.66 -10.88 -17.30
CA ALA A 207 7.96 -11.22 -16.06
C ALA A 207 6.86 -10.19 -15.73
N GLN A 208 5.72 -10.68 -15.27
CA GLN A 208 4.63 -9.85 -14.75
C GLN A 208 4.88 -9.53 -13.27
N ILE A 209 4.48 -8.35 -12.82
CA ILE A 209 4.46 -7.99 -11.40
C ILE A 209 3.15 -8.50 -10.80
N THR A 210 3.26 -9.32 -9.76
CA THR A 210 2.11 -9.95 -9.08
C THR A 210 1.90 -9.40 -7.68
N GLY A 211 2.62 -8.33 -7.33
CA GLY A 211 2.52 -7.66 -6.05
C GLY A 211 3.59 -6.58 -5.94
N LEU A 212 3.26 -5.47 -5.29
CA LEU A 212 4.14 -4.33 -5.11
C LEU A 212 4.04 -3.80 -3.69
N SER A 213 5.19 -3.68 -3.02
CA SER A 213 5.31 -3.09 -1.69
C SER A 213 6.08 -1.79 -1.76
N ILE A 214 5.49 -0.71 -1.22
CA ILE A 214 6.10 0.61 -1.12
C ILE A 214 6.28 0.92 0.36
N LYS A 215 7.54 0.92 0.81
CA LYS A 215 7.93 1.28 2.17
C LYS A 215 8.67 2.61 2.15
N LEU A 216 8.31 3.50 3.07
CA LEU A 216 9.05 4.74 3.29
C LEU A 216 9.52 4.80 4.75
N ARG A 217 10.82 5.00 4.95
CA ARG A 217 11.46 5.16 6.26
C ARG A 217 11.94 6.58 6.42
N SER A 218 11.40 7.27 7.41
CA SER A 218 11.78 8.64 7.71
C SER A 218 11.22 9.06 9.06
N GLU A 219 11.92 9.99 9.71
CA GLU A 219 11.35 10.76 10.81
C GLU A 219 10.51 11.95 10.32
N GLY A 220 10.68 12.34 9.05
CA GLY A 220 9.91 13.40 8.41
C GLY A 220 8.50 12.95 8.04
N ASP A 221 7.57 13.91 7.96
CA ASP A 221 6.15 13.66 7.72
C ASP A 221 5.82 13.40 6.24
N TRP A 222 6.50 12.46 5.60
CA TRP A 222 6.27 12.15 4.18
C TRP A 222 4.91 11.49 3.94
N ARG A 223 4.37 11.66 2.73
CA ARG A 223 3.11 11.01 2.32
C ARG A 223 3.31 10.09 1.12
N ILE A 224 2.87 8.84 1.28
CA ILE A 224 2.80 7.82 0.23
C ILE A 224 1.35 7.77 -0.26
N GLU A 225 1.17 7.72 -1.57
CA GLU A 225 -0.12 7.51 -2.21
C GLU A 225 0.01 6.40 -3.24
N VAL A 226 -0.88 5.41 -3.15
CA VAL A 226 -0.94 4.26 -4.04
C VAL A 226 -2.37 4.14 -4.54
N GLU A 227 -2.53 4.10 -5.86
CA GLU A 227 -3.77 3.82 -6.56
C GLU A 227 -3.71 2.44 -7.20
N LEU A 228 -4.83 1.73 -7.16
CA LEU A 228 -5.02 0.41 -7.76
C LEU A 228 -5.84 0.56 -9.04
N ASP A 229 -5.74 -0.44 -9.93
CA ASP A 229 -6.46 -0.41 -11.19
C ASP A 229 -7.97 -0.47 -10.93
N ARG A 230 -8.74 0.37 -11.62
CA ARG A 230 -10.19 0.42 -11.46
C ARG A 230 -10.81 -0.58 -12.42
N ARG A 231 -10.85 -1.84 -12.01
CA ARG A 231 -11.58 -2.87 -12.76
C ARG A 231 -13.04 -2.94 -12.33
#